data_AF-A0A4R1R506-F1
#
_entry.id   AF-A0A4R1R506-F1
#
_cell.length_a   1.000
_cell.length_b   1.000
_cell.length_c   1.000
_cell.angle_alpha   90.00
_cell.angle_beta   90.00
_cell.angle_gamma   90.00
#
_symmetry.space_group_name_H-M   'P 1'
#
loop_
_entity.id
_entity.type
_entity.pdbx_description
1 polymer ?
#
loop_
_entity_poly.entity_id
_entity_poly.type
_entity_poly.pdbx_seq_one_letter_code
_entity_poly.pdbx_strand_id
1 'polypeptide(L)'
;MAAMDYDYFVKQLNSGISVDEIRFEIIGDTEYNDCYIGYQSPYEKPYWAGLCDIKDGCEFRTAKELVNAKIYRGKSIKELWDRIELITLAGVCLEDWLKYFLHADLS
;
A
#
# COMPACT_ATOMS: atom_id res chain seq x y z
N MET A 1 16.06 -10.18 1.54
CA MET A 1 15.20 -8.99 1.76
C MET A 1 14.09 -9.41 2.71
N ALA A 2 13.76 -8.59 3.69
CA ALA A 2 12.61 -8.87 4.54
C ALA A 2 11.34 -8.74 3.69
N ALA A 3 10.46 -9.73 3.71
CA ALA A 3 9.13 -9.61 3.09
C ALA A 3 8.13 -9.29 4.20
N MET A 4 7.32 -8.25 4.01
CA MET A 4 6.23 -7.95 4.93
C MET A 4 5.11 -8.98 4.74
N ASP A 5 4.53 -9.46 5.85
CA ASP A 5 3.34 -10.30 5.80
C ASP A 5 2.09 -9.49 5.39
N TYR A 6 1.15 -10.09 4.67
CA TYR A 6 -0.06 -9.40 4.19
C TYR A 6 -0.93 -8.88 5.34
N ASP A 7 -1.17 -9.70 6.36
CA ASP A 7 -2.05 -9.33 7.46
C ASP A 7 -1.38 -8.23 8.29
N TYR A 8 -0.06 -8.30 8.47
CA TYR A 8 0.71 -7.21 9.08
C TYR A 8 0.60 -5.92 8.26
N PHE A 9 0.79 -5.98 6.95
CA PHE A 9 0.65 -4.84 6.04
C PHE A 9 -0.73 -4.18 6.15
N VAL A 10 -1.80 -4.97 6.09
CA VAL A 10 -3.18 -4.45 6.20
C VAL A 10 -3.41 -3.83 7.58
N LYS A 11 -2.85 -4.42 8.66
CA LYS A 11 -2.93 -3.84 10.01
C LYS A 11 -2.26 -2.47 10.09
N GLN A 12 -1.05 -2.35 9.54
CA GLN A 12 -0.31 -1.07 9.51
C GLN A 12 -1.05 -0.03 8.66
N LEU A 13 -1.46 -0.39 7.45
CA LEU A 13 -2.23 0.48 6.56
C LEU A 13 -3.52 0.99 7.23
N ASN A 14 -4.29 0.09 7.84
CA ASN A 14 -5.54 0.44 8.51
C ASN A 14 -5.36 1.31 9.76
N SER A 15 -4.17 1.28 10.38
CA SER A 15 -3.87 2.16 11.52
C SER A 15 -3.63 3.61 11.10
N GLY A 16 -3.18 3.83 9.86
CA GLY A 16 -2.71 5.12 9.37
C GLY A 16 -1.43 5.64 10.06
N ILE A 17 -0.84 4.87 10.98
CA ILE A 17 0.39 5.24 11.69
C ILE A 17 1.57 5.02 10.76
N SER A 18 2.35 6.08 10.52
CA SER A 18 3.61 6.00 9.76
C SER A 18 3.46 5.43 8.34
N VAL A 19 2.26 5.46 7.74
CA VAL A 19 1.99 4.96 6.40
C VAL A 19 2.43 5.97 5.34
N ASP A 20 1.90 7.21 5.44
CA ASP A 20 2.05 8.29 4.44
C ASP A 20 1.84 7.76 3.01
N GLU A 21 2.91 7.62 2.23
CA GLU A 21 2.94 7.00 0.92
C GLU A 21 3.71 5.66 0.94
N ILE A 22 3.16 4.68 0.24
CA ILE A 22 3.76 3.37 -0.02
C ILE A 22 3.96 3.23 -1.52
N ARG A 23 5.21 2.96 -1.91
CA ARG A 23 5.62 2.67 -3.28
C ARG A 23 5.86 1.18 -3.45
N PHE A 24 5.36 0.59 -4.52
CA PHE A 24 5.55 -0.83 -4.80
C PHE A 24 5.56 -1.13 -6.31
N GLU A 25 6.05 -2.31 -6.67
CA GLU A 25 5.93 -2.83 -8.03
C GLU A 25 5.23 -4.20 -8.03
N ILE A 26 4.64 -4.56 -9.18
CA ILE A 26 4.09 -5.90 -9.41
C ILE A 26 5.11 -6.69 -10.24
N ILE A 27 5.74 -7.67 -9.61
CA ILE A 27 6.75 -8.55 -10.23
C ILE A 27 6.18 -9.18 -11.51
N GLY A 28 6.88 -8.96 -12.62
CA GLY A 28 6.50 -9.46 -13.93
C GLY A 28 5.42 -8.64 -14.65
N ASP A 29 5.08 -7.44 -14.17
CA ASP A 29 4.30 -6.44 -14.91
C ASP A 29 5.19 -5.26 -15.30
N THR A 30 5.23 -4.92 -16.59
CA THR A 30 6.05 -3.81 -17.10
C THR A 30 5.35 -2.46 -17.06
N GLU A 31 4.03 -2.43 -16.88
CA GLU A 31 3.26 -1.18 -16.75
C GLU A 31 3.13 -0.78 -15.28
N TYR A 32 2.97 -1.75 -14.39
CA TYR A 32 2.83 -1.53 -12.95
C TYR A 32 4.13 -1.80 -12.19
N ASN A 33 5.18 -1.07 -12.59
CA ASN A 33 6.51 -1.12 -11.97
C ASN A 33 6.80 0.07 -11.03
N ASP A 34 5.81 0.93 -10.82
CA ASP A 34 5.94 2.12 -9.96
C ASP A 34 4.58 2.56 -9.42
N CYS A 35 3.92 1.71 -8.64
CA CYS A 35 2.60 1.98 -8.09
C CYS A 35 2.69 2.71 -6.75
N TYR A 36 1.67 3.54 -6.47
CA TYR A 36 1.59 4.32 -5.24
C TYR A 36 0.24 4.10 -4.56
N ILE A 37 0.27 3.91 -3.25
CA ILE A 37 -0.91 4.01 -2.39
C ILE A 37 -0.55 4.81 -1.15
N GLY A 38 -1.56 5.28 -0.42
CA GLY A 38 -1.27 5.97 0.83
C GLY A 38 -2.47 6.19 1.71
N TYR A 39 -2.20 6.87 2.81
CA TYR A 39 -3.18 7.30 3.79
C TYR A 39 -2.93 8.77 4.15
N GLN A 40 -3.94 9.61 3.99
CA GLN A 40 -3.89 11.03 4.31
C GLN A 40 -5.12 11.47 5.11
N SER A 41 -4.92 11.83 6.37
CA SER A 41 -5.94 12.43 7.24
C SER A 41 -5.94 13.96 7.10
N PRO A 42 -7.08 14.68 7.23
CA PRO A 42 -8.40 14.22 7.69
C PRO A 42 -9.46 14.09 6.57
N TYR A 43 -9.07 13.70 5.35
CA TYR A 43 -10.00 13.60 4.22
C TYR A 43 -11.09 12.55 4.44
N GLU A 44 -12.27 12.75 3.83
CA GLU A 44 -13.41 11.80 3.92
C GLU A 44 -13.04 10.41 3.37
N LYS A 45 -12.22 10.40 2.32
CA LYS A 45 -11.63 9.19 1.73
C LYS A 45 -10.12 9.27 1.88
N PRO A 46 -9.58 8.92 3.05
CA PRO A 46 -8.19 9.17 3.35
C PRO A 46 -7.24 8.18 2.66
N TYR A 47 -7.75 7.06 2.15
CA TYR A 47 -6.95 6.06 1.45
C TYR A 47 -6.98 6.33 -0.04
N TRP A 48 -5.83 6.27 -0.70
CA TRP A 48 -5.74 6.58 -2.12
C TRP A 48 -4.81 5.62 -2.85
N ALA A 49 -5.02 5.50 -4.17
CA ALA A 49 -4.16 4.78 -5.08
C ALA A 49 -3.85 5.65 -6.30
N GLY A 50 -2.56 5.79 -6.60
CA GLY A 50 -2.01 6.40 -7.81
C GLY A 50 -1.42 5.34 -8.74
N LEU A 51 -1.25 5.69 -10.02
CA LEU A 51 -0.70 4.82 -11.06
C LEU A 51 -1.35 3.43 -11.06
N CYS A 52 -2.67 3.44 -11.26
CA CYS A 52 -3.56 2.30 -11.31
C CYS A 52 -4.45 2.37 -12.57
N ASP A 53 -5.35 1.41 -12.79
CA ASP A 53 -6.26 1.33 -13.94
C ASP A 53 -7.18 2.58 -14.07
N ILE A 54 -7.35 3.34 -12.98
CA ILE A 54 -8.22 4.53 -12.94
C ILE A 54 -7.42 5.79 -13.28
N LYS A 55 -7.87 6.51 -14.30
CA LYS A 55 -7.28 7.80 -14.69
C LYS A 55 -7.30 8.76 -13.50
N ASP A 56 -6.17 9.40 -13.25
CA ASP A 56 -5.94 10.34 -12.14
C ASP A 56 -6.01 9.70 -10.74
N GLY A 57 -6.07 8.37 -10.64
CA GLY A 57 -6.10 7.63 -9.38
C GLY A 57 -7.51 7.45 -8.82
N CYS A 58 -7.59 6.90 -7.61
CA CYS A 58 -8.85 6.70 -6.91
C CYS A 58 -8.69 6.75 -5.38
N GLU A 59 -9.80 7.00 -4.68
CA GLU A 59 -9.84 7.19 -3.24
C GLU A 59 -10.89 6.29 -2.58
N PHE A 60 -10.60 5.87 -1.34
CA PHE A 60 -11.37 4.92 -0.56
C PHE A 60 -11.56 5.40 0.87
N ARG A 61 -12.68 4.99 1.50
CA ARG A 61 -12.97 5.32 2.90
C ARG A 61 -12.23 4.42 3.87
N THR A 62 -11.90 3.20 3.46
CA THR A 62 -11.25 2.20 4.32
C THR A 62 -10.07 1.53 3.63
N ALA A 63 -9.07 1.10 4.42
CA ALA A 63 -7.97 0.26 3.93
C ALA A 63 -8.49 -1.01 3.25
N LYS A 64 -9.58 -1.59 3.79
CA LYS A 64 -10.24 -2.77 3.21
C LYS A 64 -10.75 -2.53 1.80
N GLU A 65 -11.38 -1.38 1.55
CA GLU A 65 -11.82 -1.01 0.20
C GLU A 65 -10.63 -0.91 -0.76
N LEU A 66 -9.56 -0.22 -0.35
CA LEU A 66 -8.33 -0.08 -1.14
C LEU A 66 -7.72 -1.43 -1.52
N VAL A 67 -7.46 -2.31 -0.55
CA VAL A 67 -6.74 -3.58 -0.82
C VAL A 67 -7.56 -4.62 -1.60
N ASN A 68 -8.89 -4.45 -1.67
CA ASN A 68 -9.80 -5.29 -2.46
C ASN A 68 -10.23 -4.64 -3.79
N ALA A 69 -9.83 -3.39 -4.05
CA ALA A 69 -10.18 -2.70 -5.28
C ALA A 69 -9.45 -3.34 -6.47
N LYS A 70 -10.19 -3.63 -7.54
CA LYS A 70 -9.67 -4.27 -8.76
C LYS A 70 -9.12 -3.22 -9.72
N ILE A 71 -8.00 -2.61 -9.33
CA ILE A 71 -7.42 -1.43 -9.99
C ILE A 71 -6.03 -1.68 -10.59
N TYR A 72 -5.58 -2.94 -10.67
CA TYR A 72 -4.34 -3.32 -11.35
C TYR A 72 -4.62 -4.45 -12.35
N ARG A 73 -4.89 -4.10 -13.62
CA ARG A 73 -5.42 -4.99 -14.66
C ARG A 73 -6.65 -5.79 -14.20
N GLY A 74 -7.56 -5.15 -13.48
CA GLY A 74 -8.75 -5.79 -12.92
C GLY A 74 -8.47 -6.77 -11.78
N LYS A 75 -7.27 -6.75 -11.18
CA LYS A 75 -6.92 -7.46 -9.95
C LYS A 75 -6.68 -6.50 -8.80
N SER A 76 -6.84 -7.00 -7.59
CA SER A 76 -6.60 -6.27 -6.34
C SER A 76 -5.22 -6.52 -5.75
N ILE A 77 -4.77 -5.63 -4.84
CA ILE A 77 -3.55 -5.81 -4.04
C ILE A 77 -3.59 -7.16 -3.34
N LYS A 78 -4.74 -7.53 -2.77
CA LYS A 78 -4.93 -8.82 -2.11
C LYS A 78 -4.68 -10.02 -3.04
N GLU A 79 -5.18 -9.96 -4.27
CA GLU A 79 -4.98 -11.02 -5.27
C GLU A 79 -3.55 -11.05 -5.84
N LEU A 80 -2.80 -9.96 -5.68
CA LEU A 80 -1.46 -9.77 -6.22
C LEU A 80 -0.36 -9.82 -5.17
N TRP A 81 -0.67 -10.02 -3.89
CA TRP A 81 0.28 -9.86 -2.79
C TRP A 81 1.57 -10.66 -2.97
N ASP A 82 1.47 -11.92 -3.40
CA ASP A 82 2.64 -12.79 -3.65
C ASP A 82 3.55 -12.29 -4.79
N ARG A 83 3.12 -11.27 -5.53
CA ARG A 83 3.85 -10.62 -6.61
C ARG A 83 4.14 -9.15 -6.33
N ILE A 84 3.81 -8.64 -5.15
CA ILE A 84 4.07 -7.25 -4.79
C ILE A 84 5.43 -7.16 -4.11
N GLU A 85 6.28 -6.27 -4.61
CA GLU A 85 7.52 -5.87 -3.94
C GLU A 85 7.37 -4.45 -3.41
N LEU A 86 7.38 -4.30 -2.09
CA LEU A 86 7.35 -3.00 -1.43
C LEU A 86 8.70 -2.32 -1.58
N ILE A 87 8.72 -1.13 -2.17
CA ILE A 87 9.94 -0.37 -2.40
C ILE A 87 10.20 0.61 -1.27
N THR A 88 9.20 1.44 -0.94
CA THR A 88 9.28 2.38 0.19
C THR A 88 7.97 2.48 0.95
N LEU A 89 8.07 2.74 2.25
CA LEU A 89 6.97 3.14 3.12
C LEU A 89 7.38 4.45 3.80
N ALA A 90 6.53 5.47 3.76
CA ALA A 90 6.84 6.82 4.25
C ALA A 90 8.20 7.36 3.75
N GLY A 91 8.51 7.09 2.47
CA GLY A 91 9.73 7.56 1.80
C GLY A 91 11.03 6.84 2.16
N VAL A 92 11.00 5.78 2.98
CA VAL A 92 12.20 4.99 3.35
C VAL A 92 12.03 3.52 2.96
N CYS A 93 13.13 2.76 2.86
CA CYS A 93 13.07 1.33 2.60
C CYS A 93 12.40 0.57 3.77
N LEU A 94 11.93 -0.64 3.49
CA LEU A 94 11.23 -1.46 4.47
C LEU A 94 12.05 -1.71 5.75
N GLU A 95 13.36 -1.96 5.63
CA GLU A 95 14.21 -2.21 6.79
C GLU A 95 14.30 -0.99 7.72
N ASP A 96 14.44 0.21 7.16
CA ASP A 96 14.51 1.45 7.95
C ASP A 96 13.14 1.80 8.53
N TRP A 97 12.06 1.58 7.77
CA TRP A 97 10.70 1.76 8.25
C TRP A 97 10.42 0.88 9.49
N LEU A 98 10.74 -0.41 9.41
CA LEU A 98 10.58 -1.36 10.52
C LEU A 98 11.39 -0.95 11.76
N LYS A 99 12.56 -0.34 11.57
CA LYS A 99 13.48 -0.01 12.67
C LYS A 99 13.16 1.32 13.37
N TYR A 100 12.74 2.33 12.63
CA TYR A 100 12.70 3.71 13.14
C TYR A 100 11.30 4.30 13.27
N PHE A 101 10.28 3.67 12.67
CA PHE A 101 8.92 4.21 12.67
C PHE A 101 8.06 3.52 13.73
N LEU A 102 6.97 4.19 14.11
CA LEU A 102 5.96 3.63 15.00
C LEU A 102 5.08 2.66 14.22
N HIS A 103 4.80 1.52 14.83
CA HIS A 103 3.93 0.48 14.27
C HIS A 103 2.67 0.38 15.11
N ALA A 104 1.56 0.02 14.48
CA ALA A 104 0.39 -0.45 15.21
C ALA A 104 0.76 -1.70 16.02
N ASP A 105 0.42 -1.70 17.31
CA ASP A 105 0.73 -2.78 18.24
C ASP A 105 0.28 -4.14 17.70
N LEU A 106 1.09 -5.18 17.93
CA LEU A 106 0.79 -6.57 17.56
C LEU A 106 -0.27 -7.24 18.47
N SER A 107 -0.93 -6.49 19.35
CA SER A 107 -1.97 -7.02 20.26
C SER A 107 -3.18 -7.58 19.52
#